data_AF-A0A0D7P3U4-F1
#
_entry.id   AF-A0A0D7P3U4-F1
#
_cell.length_a   1.000
_cell.length_b   1.000
_cell.length_c   1.000
_cell.angle_alpha   90.00
_cell.angle_beta   90.00
_cell.angle_gamma   90.00
#
_symmetry.space_group_name_H-M   'P 1'
#
loop_
_entity.id
_entity.type
_entity.pdbx_description
1 polymer ?
#
loop_
_entity_poly.entity_id
_entity_poly.type
_entity_poly.pdbx_seq_one_letter_code
_entity_poly.pdbx_strand_id
1 'polypeptide(L)'
;MPYTSAGHIAHEISPAQALEIARRRFCRISADGILLARRGAPYQEIIVEQVNRAMEFLATLTPTKSARACSYQLKHAAESWAGAYISNGALIVAAIALGLKVRSAGRDFESNPNALIGVRA
;
A
#
# COMPACT_ATOMS: atom_id res chain seq x y z
N MET A 1 -20.75 32.20 11.29
CA MET A 1 -19.37 31.89 10.85
C MET A 1 -19.33 30.43 10.42
N PRO A 2 -19.57 30.11 9.13
CA PRO A 2 -19.47 28.73 8.68
C PRO A 2 -17.99 28.32 8.57
N TYR A 3 -17.60 27.29 9.32
CA TYR A 3 -16.32 26.61 9.15
C TYR A 3 -16.35 25.86 7.81
N THR A 4 -15.54 26.33 6.86
CA THR A 4 -15.28 25.64 5.59
C THR A 4 -14.62 24.31 5.92
N SER A 5 -15.41 23.23 5.83
CA SER A 5 -14.92 21.86 5.95
C SER A 5 -14.01 21.60 4.75
N ALA A 6 -12.70 21.50 5.03
CA ALA A 6 -11.70 21.19 4.01
C ALA A 6 -12.13 19.90 3.28
N GLY A 7 -12.21 20.01 1.96
CA GLY A 7 -12.86 19.06 1.07
C GLY A 7 -12.47 17.62 1.30
N HIS A 8 -13.48 16.82 1.65
CA HIS A 8 -13.56 15.43 1.21
C HIS A 8 -13.69 15.44 -0.31
N ILE A 9 -12.56 15.50 -1.01
CA ILE A 9 -12.48 15.08 -2.41
C ILE A 9 -11.47 13.93 -2.45
N ALA A 10 -11.81 12.85 -1.74
CA ALA A 10 -11.34 11.54 -2.15
C ALA A 10 -12.16 11.19 -3.40
N HIS A 11 -11.72 11.67 -4.57
CA HIS A 11 -12.08 10.98 -5.80
C HIS A 11 -11.77 9.51 -5.56
N GLU A 12 -12.78 8.63 -5.71
CA GLU A 12 -12.62 7.19 -5.59
C GLU A 12 -11.54 6.75 -6.58
N ILE A 13 -10.29 6.65 -6.11
CA ILE A 13 -9.20 6.15 -6.94
C ILE A 13 -9.52 4.68 -7.17
N SER A 14 -9.79 4.33 -8.42
CA SER A 14 -10.03 2.93 -8.76
C SER A 14 -8.76 2.12 -8.53
N PRO A 15 -8.85 0.82 -8.26
CA PRO A 15 -7.66 -0.03 -8.08
C PRO A 15 -6.69 -0.02 -9.26
N ALA A 16 -7.22 0.15 -10.49
CA ALA A 16 -6.40 0.29 -11.68
C ALA A 16 -5.58 1.58 -11.66
N GLN A 17 -6.19 2.71 -11.26
CA GLN A 17 -5.49 3.98 -11.08
C GLN A 17 -4.49 3.91 -9.92
N ALA A 18 -4.86 3.26 -8.82
CA ALA A 18 -3.97 2.99 -7.69
C ALA A 18 -2.70 2.26 -8.15
N LEU A 19 -2.86 1.21 -8.97
CA LEU A 19 -1.77 0.43 -9.53
C LEU A 19 -0.89 1.28 -10.45
N GLU A 20 -1.49 2.13 -11.29
CA GLU A 20 -0.74 3.03 -12.17
C GLU A 20 0.11 4.04 -11.37
N ILE A 21 -0.49 4.70 -10.37
CA ILE A 21 0.21 5.63 -9.47
C ILE A 21 1.35 4.91 -8.76
N ALA A 22 1.09 3.71 -8.25
CA ALA A 22 2.09 2.90 -7.58
C ALA A 22 3.25 2.52 -8.50
N ARG A 23 2.98 2.15 -9.76
CA ARG A 23 4.01 1.86 -10.77
C ARG A 23 4.84 3.08 -11.15
N ARG A 24 4.26 4.29 -11.17
CA ARG A 24 5.03 5.53 -11.39
C ARG A 24 6.02 5.81 -10.24
N ARG A 25 5.62 5.50 -9.00
CA ARG A 25 6.46 5.72 -7.80
C ARG A 25 7.46 4.60 -7.56
N PHE A 26 7.06 3.36 -7.82
CA PHE A 26 7.82 2.13 -7.64
C PHE A 26 7.69 1.31 -8.92
N CYS A 27 8.58 1.59 -9.89
CA CYS A 27 8.54 1.01 -11.24
C CYS A 27 8.57 -0.53 -11.29
N ARG A 28 8.95 -1.18 -10.19
CA ARG A 28 9.02 -2.63 -10.05
C ARG A 28 8.03 -3.17 -9.00
N ILE A 29 6.91 -2.53 -8.72
CA ILE A 29 5.95 -3.09 -7.75
C ILE A 29 5.28 -4.38 -8.30
N SER A 30 5.17 -5.41 -7.46
CA SER A 30 4.54 -6.72 -7.71
C SER A 30 3.81 -7.22 -6.47
N ALA A 31 3.14 -8.37 -6.54
CA ALA A 31 2.49 -8.99 -5.38
C ALA A 31 3.43 -9.19 -4.18
N ASP A 32 4.72 -9.44 -4.41
CA ASP A 32 5.71 -9.62 -3.35
C ASP A 32 6.08 -8.30 -2.62
N GLY A 33 5.76 -7.15 -3.23
CA GLY A 33 6.05 -5.81 -2.71
C GLY A 33 6.74 -4.93 -3.73
N ILE A 34 7.56 -3.98 -3.26
CA ILE A 34 8.42 -3.14 -4.10
C ILE A 34 9.60 -4.05 -4.52
N LEU A 35 9.54 -4.75 -5.67
CA LEU A 35 10.48 -5.86 -6.01
C LEU A 35 11.91 -5.59 -5.54
N LEU A 36 12.48 -6.56 -4.83
CA LEU A 36 13.31 -7.57 -5.50
C LEU A 36 12.74 -8.96 -5.24
N ALA A 37 12.17 -9.57 -6.27
CA ALA A 37 12.27 -11.01 -6.35
C ALA A 37 13.76 -11.33 -6.64
N ARG A 38 14.31 -12.42 -6.09
CA ARG A 38 15.68 -12.90 -6.40
C ARG A 38 15.92 -12.78 -7.91
N ARG A 39 17.15 -12.46 -8.35
CA ARG A 39 17.46 -12.37 -9.80
C ARG A 39 16.92 -13.61 -10.52
N GLY A 40 15.93 -13.42 -11.40
CA GLY A 40 15.27 -14.51 -12.14
C GLY A 40 13.95 -15.06 -11.55
N ALA A 41 13.47 -14.57 -10.41
CA ALA A 41 12.15 -14.93 -9.92
C ALA A 41 11.03 -14.28 -10.77
N PRO A 42 9.93 -15.01 -11.01
CA PRO A 42 8.88 -14.55 -11.91
C PRO A 42 8.18 -13.30 -11.34
N TYR A 43 7.77 -12.41 -12.24
CA TYR A 43 6.91 -11.29 -11.87
C TYR A 43 5.56 -11.81 -11.40
N GLN A 44 5.17 -11.44 -10.19
CA GLN A 44 3.84 -11.78 -9.65
C GLN A 44 2.89 -10.60 -9.80
N GLU A 45 1.79 -10.83 -10.51
CA GLU A 45 0.76 -9.82 -10.75
C GLU A 45 0.02 -9.43 -9.46
N ILE A 46 -0.29 -8.14 -9.34
CA ILE A 46 -1.09 -7.62 -8.22
C ILE A 46 -2.57 -7.79 -8.55
N ILE A 47 -3.27 -8.54 -7.71
CA ILE A 47 -4.71 -8.78 -7.85
C ILE A 47 -5.50 -7.56 -7.34
N VAL A 48 -6.39 -7.02 -8.17
CA VAL A 48 -7.17 -5.81 -7.91
C VAL A 48 -8.06 -5.93 -6.67
N GLU A 49 -8.71 -7.07 -6.48
CA GLU A 49 -9.59 -7.32 -5.34
C GLU A 49 -8.82 -7.28 -4.01
N GLN A 50 -7.55 -7.65 -4.00
CA GLN A 50 -6.70 -7.54 -2.82
C GLN A 50 -6.36 -6.07 -2.51
N VAL A 51 -6.22 -5.22 -3.55
CA VAL A 51 -6.01 -3.79 -3.37
C VAL A 51 -7.24 -3.16 -2.72
N ASN A 52 -8.45 -3.49 -3.16
CA ASN A 52 -9.70 -3.01 -2.57
C ASN A 52 -9.78 -3.35 -1.07
N ARG A 53 -9.60 -4.62 -0.71
CA ARG A 53 -9.64 -5.04 0.70
C ARG A 53 -8.57 -4.34 1.54
N ALA A 54 -7.37 -4.17 0.98
CA ALA A 54 -6.32 -3.43 1.65
C ALA A 54 -6.65 -1.94 1.83
N MET A 55 -7.31 -1.31 0.86
CA MET A 55 -7.77 0.07 0.97
C MET A 55 -8.83 0.21 2.08
N GLU A 56 -9.82 -0.69 2.10
CA GLU A 56 -10.85 -0.73 3.15
C GLU A 56 -10.22 -0.88 4.55
N PHE A 57 -9.29 -1.84 4.71
CA PHE A 57 -8.57 -2.03 5.96
C PHE A 57 -7.77 -0.77 6.35
N LEU A 58 -6.96 -0.22 5.45
CA LEU A 58 -6.12 0.94 5.74
C LEU A 58 -6.94 2.20 6.04
N ALA A 59 -8.14 2.33 5.49
CA ALA A 59 -9.07 3.42 5.79
C ALA A 59 -9.60 3.36 7.24
N THR A 60 -9.53 2.20 7.91
CA THR A 60 -9.84 2.07 9.34
C THR A 60 -8.73 2.58 10.26
N LEU A 61 -7.51 2.76 9.73
CA LEU A 61 -6.35 3.19 10.50
C LEU A 61 -6.20 4.71 10.48
N THR A 62 -5.53 5.26 11.50
CA THR A 62 -5.25 6.70 11.54
C THR A 62 -3.98 7.03 10.74
N PRO A 63 -4.04 7.90 9.71
CA PRO A 63 -2.86 8.35 8.98
C PRO A 63 -1.85 9.09 9.87
N THR A 64 -0.56 8.92 9.61
CA THR A 64 0.51 9.63 10.33
C THR A 64 1.54 10.21 9.36
N LYS A 65 2.22 11.28 9.81
CA LYS A 65 3.27 11.93 9.02
C LYS A 65 4.56 11.10 8.92
N SER A 66 4.73 10.11 9.80
CA SER A 66 5.93 9.27 9.90
C SER A 66 5.66 7.84 9.44
N ALA A 67 6.30 7.42 8.35
CA ALA A 67 6.23 6.05 7.86
C ALA A 67 7.05 5.09 8.75
N ARG A 68 6.36 4.36 9.65
CA ARG A 68 6.99 3.45 10.62
C ARG A 68 6.37 2.05 10.63
N ALA A 69 5.13 1.88 10.20
CA ALA A 69 4.47 0.58 10.19
C ALA A 69 4.98 -0.26 9.00
N CYS A 70 5.44 -1.49 9.24
CA CYS A 70 5.95 -2.36 8.19
C CYS A 70 4.79 -2.96 7.36
N SER A 71 4.88 -2.88 6.03
CA SER A 71 3.87 -3.44 5.13
C SER A 71 3.67 -4.94 5.33
N TYR A 72 4.73 -5.68 5.65
CA TYR A 72 4.64 -7.13 5.91
C TYR A 72 3.79 -7.45 7.15
N GLN A 73 3.91 -6.65 8.20
CA GLN A 73 3.09 -6.83 9.41
C GLN A 73 1.66 -6.35 9.16
N LEU A 74 1.51 -5.22 8.47
CA LEU A 74 0.20 -4.67 8.12
C LEU A 74 -0.59 -5.58 7.20
N LYS A 75 0.04 -6.30 6.25
CA LYS A 75 -0.69 -7.28 5.43
C LYS A 75 -1.26 -8.42 6.26
N HIS A 76 -0.56 -8.93 7.26
CA HIS A 76 -1.09 -10.00 8.10
C HIS A 76 -2.23 -9.51 9.00
N ALA A 77 -2.16 -8.25 9.46
CA ALA A 77 -3.28 -7.61 10.13
C ALA A 77 -4.49 -7.45 9.19
N ALA A 78 -4.26 -7.01 7.95
CA ALA A 78 -5.30 -6.87 6.94
C ALA A 78 -5.93 -8.23 6.55
N GLU A 79 -5.11 -9.28 6.41
CA GLU A 79 -5.55 -10.66 6.14
C GLU A 79 -6.44 -11.17 7.27
N SER A 80 -6.04 -10.92 8.51
CA SER A 80 -6.82 -11.31 9.70
C SER A 80 -8.15 -10.55 9.77
N TRP A 81 -8.15 -9.26 9.43
CA TRP A 81 -9.36 -8.43 9.38
C TRP A 81 -10.31 -8.85 8.24
N ALA A 82 -9.79 -9.13 7.05
CA ALA A 82 -10.57 -9.46 5.86
C ALA A 82 -10.98 -10.94 5.80
N GLY A 83 -10.35 -11.82 6.58
CA GLY A 83 -10.52 -13.27 6.48
C GLY A 83 -10.04 -13.85 5.14
N ALA A 84 -9.14 -13.16 4.44
CA ALA A 84 -8.67 -13.54 3.10
C ALA A 84 -7.22 -13.10 2.86
N TYR A 85 -6.52 -13.82 1.98
CA TYR A 85 -5.15 -13.47 1.60
C TYR A 85 -5.05 -12.10 0.90
N ILE A 86 -4.06 -11.28 1.30
CA ILE A 86 -3.75 -9.97 0.71
C ILE A 86 -2.24 -9.92 0.48
N SER A 87 -1.83 -9.80 -0.77
CA SER A 87 -0.42 -9.69 -1.11
C SER A 87 0.22 -8.41 -0.55
N ASN A 88 1.52 -8.46 -0.25
CA ASN A 88 2.28 -7.31 0.26
C ASN A 88 2.23 -6.14 -0.74
N GLY A 89 2.34 -6.45 -2.03
CA GLY A 89 2.18 -5.52 -3.13
C GLY A 89 0.85 -4.80 -3.13
N ALA A 90 -0.25 -5.56 -3.00
CA ALA A 90 -1.59 -4.98 -2.97
C ALA A 90 -1.76 -3.98 -1.82
N LEU A 91 -1.23 -4.30 -0.63
CA LEU A 91 -1.25 -3.38 0.51
C LEU A 91 -0.45 -2.10 0.28
N ILE A 92 0.73 -2.21 -0.35
CA ILE A 92 1.55 -1.04 -0.68
C ILE A 92 0.87 -0.17 -1.73
N VAL A 93 0.25 -0.77 -2.76
CA VAL A 93 -0.55 -0.06 -3.76
C VAL A 93 -1.70 0.69 -3.10
N ALA A 94 -2.46 0.01 -2.24
CA ALA A 94 -3.56 0.61 -1.48
C ALA A 94 -3.11 1.82 -0.65
N ALA A 95 -1.97 1.71 0.04
CA ALA A 95 -1.43 2.81 0.83
C ALA A 95 -1.05 4.03 -0.02
N ILE A 96 -0.50 3.81 -1.21
CA ILE A 96 -0.18 4.89 -2.16
C ILE A 96 -1.46 5.55 -2.66
N ALA A 97 -2.49 4.77 -2.97
CA ALA A 97 -3.79 5.26 -3.44
C ALA A 97 -4.48 6.15 -2.40
N LEU A 98 -4.44 5.74 -1.13
CA LEU A 98 -5.00 6.53 -0.02
C LEU A 98 -4.15 7.76 0.35
N GLY A 99 -3.09 8.07 -0.41
CA GLY A 99 -2.22 9.21 -0.14
C GLY A 99 -1.38 9.07 1.13
N LEU A 100 -1.22 7.85 1.66
CA LEU A 100 -0.44 7.60 2.86
C LEU A 100 1.06 7.82 2.60
N LYS A 101 1.79 8.15 3.66
CA LYS A 101 3.26 8.25 3.58
C LYS A 101 3.84 6.84 3.39
N VAL A 102 4.45 6.58 2.24
CA VAL A 102 5.10 5.29 1.91
C VAL A 102 6.59 5.50 1.61
N ARG A 103 7.46 4.67 2.18
CA ARG A 103 8.90 4.61 1.86
C ARG A 103 9.39 3.17 1.81
N SER A 104 10.46 2.88 1.10
CA SER A 104 11.12 1.57 1.19
C SER A 104 11.61 1.30 2.62
N ALA A 105 11.57 0.04 3.06
CA ALA A 105 12.08 -0.37 4.36
C ALA A 105 13.61 -0.67 4.36
N GLY A 106 14.22 -0.81 3.18
CA GLY A 106 15.67 -1.00 3.01
C GLY A 106 16.44 0.33 2.89
N ARG A 107 17.76 0.31 3.12
CA ARG A 107 18.65 1.46 2.85
C ARG A 107 18.69 1.81 1.37
N ASP A 108 18.61 0.78 0.53
CA ASP A 108 18.52 0.88 -0.92
C ASP A 108 17.21 0.23 -1.37
N PHE A 109 16.62 0.74 -2.45
CA PHE A 109 15.44 0.15 -3.11
C PHE A 109 15.67 -1.30 -3.55
N GLU A 110 16.91 -1.80 -3.42
CA GLU A 110 17.36 -3.05 -4.01
C GLU A 110 17.44 -4.26 -3.05
N SER A 111 17.11 -4.13 -1.76
CA SER A 111 17.35 -5.23 -0.80
C SER A 111 16.15 -5.68 0.03
N ASN A 112 15.06 -4.91 0.06
CA ASN A 112 13.91 -5.22 0.91
C ASN A 112 12.59 -4.94 0.18
N PRO A 113 11.74 -5.97 -0.05
CA PRO A 113 10.49 -5.80 -0.78
C PRO A 113 9.43 -5.02 0.01
N ASN A 114 9.66 -4.83 1.31
CA ASN A 114 8.70 -4.21 2.21
C ASN A 114 8.77 -2.68 2.16
N ALA A 115 7.64 -2.06 2.45
CA ALA A 115 7.52 -0.63 2.65
C ALA A 115 7.25 -0.30 4.11
N LEU A 116 7.62 0.91 4.52
CA LEU A 116 7.12 1.54 5.73
C LEU A 116 5.98 2.46 5.35
N ILE A 117 4.87 2.35 6.09
CA ILE A 117 3.61 3.05 5.86
C ILE A 117 3.31 3.97 7.05
N GLY A 118 2.81 5.16 6.77
CA GLY A 118 2.45 6.18 7.75
C GLY A 118 1.05 5.99 8.30
N VAL A 119 0.86 4.99 9.15
CA VAL A 119 -0.41 4.70 9.86
C VAL A 119 -0.15 4.31 11.31
N ARG A 120 -1.18 4.43 12.15
CA ARG A 120 -1.28 3.84 13.48
C ARG A 120 -2.68 3.27 13.69
N ALA A 121 -2.77 2.18 14.46
CA ALA A 121 -4.03 1.67 14.98
C ALA A 121 -4.56 2.60 16.10
#